data_AF-A0AAJ1B110-F1
#
_entry.id   AF-A0AAJ1B110-F1
#
_cell.length_a   1.000
_cell.length_b   1.000
_cell.length_c   1.000
_cell.angle_alpha   90.00
_cell.angle_beta   90.00
_cell.angle_gamma   90.00
#
_symmetry.space_group_name_H-M   'P 1'
#
loop_
_entity.id
_entity.type
_entity.pdbx_description
1 polymer ?
#
loop_
_entity_poly.entity_id
_entity_poly.type
_entity_poly.pdbx_seq_one_letter_code
_entity_poly.pdbx_strand_id
1 'polypeptide(L)' 'HGLAIGVGLAIAAKKMGQDYRTYVLMGDGELAEGSIWESAMAAGHYKLDNLCAIVDRNHLQISGCTETVMTLEDLK' A
#
# COMPACT_ATOMS: atom_id res chain seq x y z
N HIS A 1 4.12 -1.04 6.63
CA HIS A 1 3.70 -2.42 7.04
C HIS A 1 2.28 -2.89 6.67
N GLY A 2 1.23 -2.05 6.71
CA GLY A 2 -0.16 -2.49 6.53
C GLY A 2 -0.45 -3.17 5.17
N LEU A 3 0.22 -2.71 4.10
CA LEU A 3 0.07 -3.29 2.76
C LEU A 3 0.48 -4.76 2.68
N ALA A 4 1.55 -5.17 3.38
CA ALA A 4 2.02 -6.55 3.38
C ALA A 4 0.94 -7.51 3.93
N ILE A 5 0.27 -7.09 5.00
CA ILE A 5 -0.85 -7.84 5.58
C ILE A 5 -2.03 -7.87 4.60
N GLY A 6 -2.37 -6.73 4.00
CA GLY A 6 -3.44 -6.65 3.00
C GLY A 6 -3.20 -7.55 1.79
N VAL A 7 -1.95 -7.63 1.30
CA VAL A 7 -1.53 -8.57 0.24
C VAL A 7 -1.77 -10.01 0.67
N GLY A 8 -1.35 -10.39 1.88
CA GLY A 8 -1.57 -11.73 2.41
C GLY A 8 -3.06 -12.09 2.49
N LEU A 9 -3.91 -11.17 2.98
CA LEU A 9 -5.35 -11.34 3.06
C LEU A 9 -5.99 -11.47 1.66
N ALA A 10 -5.59 -10.64 0.70
CA ALA A 10 -6.10 -10.70 -0.66
C ALA A 10 -5.71 -12.02 -1.37
N ILE A 11 -4.48 -12.51 -1.16
CA ILE A 11 -4.04 -13.83 -1.64
C ILE A 11 -4.91 -14.93 -1.03
N ALA A 12 -5.15 -14.88 0.28
CA ALA A 12 -5.95 -15.88 0.97
C ALA A 12 -7.39 -15.90 0.45
N ALA A 13 -8.02 -14.73 0.28
CA ALA A 13 -9.36 -14.59 -0.27
C ALA A 13 -9.47 -15.26 -1.66
N LYS A 14 -8.53 -14.96 -2.55
CA LYS A 14 -8.49 -15.50 -3.92
C LYS A 14 -8.29 -17.01 -3.94
N LYS A 15 -7.39 -17.53 -3.09
CA LYS A 15 -7.15 -18.98 -2.96
C LYS A 15 -8.35 -19.74 -2.39
N MET A 16 -9.13 -19.10 -1.51
CA MET A 16 -10.30 -19.70 -0.87
C MET A 16 -11.60 -19.47 -1.65
N GLY A 17 -11.56 -18.83 -2.82
CA GLY A 17 -12.76 -18.52 -3.61
C GLY A 17 -13.74 -17.58 -2.90
N GLN A 18 -13.22 -16.66 -2.10
CA GLN A 18 -14.02 -15.68 -1.35
C GLN A 18 -14.23 -14.41 -2.18
N ASP A 19 -15.45 -13.86 -2.15
CA ASP A 19 -15.85 -12.73 -2.99
C ASP A 19 -15.52 -11.35 -2.40
N TYR A 20 -14.91 -11.30 -1.21
CA TYR A 20 -14.57 -10.02 -0.58
C TYR A 20 -13.31 -9.39 -1.19
N ARG A 21 -13.27 -8.05 -1.11
CA ARG A 21 -12.10 -7.24 -1.48
C ARG A 21 -11.37 -6.78 -0.22
N THR A 22 -10.05 -6.68 -0.31
CA THR A 22 -9.21 -6.13 0.76
C THR A 22 -8.89 -4.67 0.47
N TYR A 23 -9.10 -3.80 1.46
CA TYR A 23 -8.76 -2.37 1.37
C TYR A 23 -7.71 -2.03 2.42
N VAL A 24 -6.71 -1.25 2.04
CA VAL A 24 -5.64 -0.79 2.93
C VAL A 24 -5.49 0.72 2.77
N LEU A 25 -5.66 1.47 3.87
CA LEU A 25 -5.36 2.89 3.94
C LEU A 25 -3.98 3.09 4.55
N MET A 26 -3.16 3.95 3.95
CA MET A 26 -1.80 4.25 4.39
C MET A 26 -1.54 5.75 4.25
N GLY A 27 -0.68 6.31 5.11
CA GLY A 27 -0.19 7.68 4.94
C GLY A 27 0.84 7.78 3.81
N ASP A 28 0.96 8.97 3.21
CA ASP A 28 1.99 9.22 2.19
C ASP A 28 3.43 9.08 2.73
N GLY A 29 3.68 9.49 3.98
CA GLY A 29 4.95 9.27 4.66
C GLY A 29 5.34 7.78 4.79
N GLU A 30 4.38 6.84 4.80
CA GLU A 30 4.68 5.41 4.85
C GLU A 30 5.32 4.90 3.54
N LEU A 31 5.18 5.61 2.41
CA LEU A 31 5.79 5.21 1.14
C LEU A 31 7.32 5.27 1.17
N ALA A 32 7.92 5.91 2.16
CA ALA A 32 9.37 5.85 2.38
C ALA A 32 9.84 4.46 2.87
N GLU A 33 8.94 3.61 3.38
CA GLU A 33 9.29 2.24 3.78
C GLU A 33 9.44 1.31 2.57
N GLY A 34 10.60 0.64 2.45
CA GLY A 34 10.82 -0.37 1.40
C GLY A 34 9.77 -1.50 1.41
N SER A 35 9.23 -1.83 2.58
CA SER A 35 8.20 -2.88 2.72
C SER A 35 6.91 -2.57 1.94
N ILE A 36 6.57 -1.29 1.72
CA ILE A 36 5.42 -0.89 0.91
C ILE A 36 5.66 -1.28 -0.56
N TRP A 37 6.85 -0.99 -1.08
CA TRP A 37 7.22 -1.29 -2.47
C TRP A 37 7.35 -2.79 -2.74
N GLU A 38 7.93 -3.55 -1.80
CA GLU A 38 7.95 -5.02 -1.87
C GLU A 38 6.53 -5.60 -1.93
N SER A 39 5.62 -5.06 -1.12
CA SER A 39 4.22 -5.48 -1.11
C SER A 39 3.50 -5.10 -2.40
N ALA A 40 3.74 -3.91 -2.95
CA ALA A 40 3.18 -3.49 -4.23
C ALA A 40 3.67 -4.37 -5.39
N MET A 41 4.96 -4.71 -5.42
CA MET A 41 5.53 -5.65 -6.38
C MET A 41 4.87 -7.04 -6.25
N ALA A 42 4.70 -7.54 -5.04
CA ALA A 42 4.02 -8.81 -4.80
C ALA A 42 2.55 -8.79 -5.26
N ALA A 43 1.82 -7.71 -4.97
CA ALA A 43 0.43 -7.56 -5.41
C ALA A 43 0.28 -7.63 -6.94
N GLY A 44 1.21 -6.99 -7.68
CA GLY A 44 1.28 -7.06 -9.13
C GLY A 44 1.61 -8.47 -9.63
N HIS A 45 2.65 -9.11 -9.05
CA HIS A 45 3.06 -10.47 -9.41
C HIS A 45 1.92 -11.49 -9.26
N TYR A 46 1.17 -11.43 -8.15
CA TYR A 46 0.06 -12.32 -7.86
C TYR A 46 -1.28 -11.89 -8.49
N LYS A 47 -1.31 -10.80 -9.26
CA LYS A 47 -2.51 -10.28 -9.94
C LYS A 47 -3.69 -10.11 -8.98
N LEU A 48 -3.47 -9.39 -7.88
CA LEU A 48 -4.47 -9.17 -6.83
C LEU A 48 -5.48 -8.08 -7.21
N ASP A 49 -6.34 -8.39 -8.18
CA ASP A 49 -7.50 -7.58 -8.61
C ASP A 49 -8.55 -7.32 -7.50
N ASN A 50 -8.48 -8.06 -6.40
CA ASN A 50 -9.30 -7.93 -5.20
C ASN A 50 -8.66 -7.09 -4.09
N LEU A 51 -7.48 -6.50 -4.30
CA LEU A 51 -6.81 -5.57 -3.38
C LEU A 51 -6.96 -4.12 -3.86
N CYS A 52 -7.22 -3.19 -2.94
CA CYS A 52 -7.17 -1.76 -3.19
C CYS A 52 -6.33 -1.09 -2.09
N ALA A 53 -5.24 -0.45 -2.50
CA ALA A 53 -4.42 0.40 -1.63
C ALA A 53 -4.84 1.85 -1.84
N ILE A 54 -5.01 2.58 -0.74
CA ILE A 54 -5.37 3.99 -0.71
C ILE A 54 -4.25 4.72 0.01
N VAL A 55 -3.70 5.74 -0.64
CA VAL A 55 -2.68 6.61 -0.05
C VAL A 55 -3.36 7.91 0.35
N ASP A 56 -3.30 8.24 1.63
CA ASP A 56 -3.67 9.56 2.15
C ASP A 56 -2.53 10.54 1.87
N ARG A 57 -2.69 11.31 0.79
CA ARG A 57 -1.72 12.30 0.32
C ARG A 57 -1.92 13.64 1.01
N ASN A 58 -1.66 13.67 2.32
CA ASN A 58 -1.85 14.86 3.15
C ASN A 58 -0.57 15.71 3.36
N HIS A 59 0.57 15.24 2.84
CA HIS A 59 1.89 15.88 2.87
C HIS A 59 2.53 15.99 4.24
N LEU A 60 2.04 15.27 5.25
CA LEU A 60 2.52 15.38 6.63
C LEU A 60 3.08 14.04 7.14
N GLN A 61 4.25 14.12 7.79
CA GLN A 61 4.81 13.05 8.60
C GLN A 61 5.35 13.61 9.92
N ILE A 62 5.81 12.75 10.83
CA ILE A 62 6.26 13.15 12.17
C ILE A 62 7.33 14.25 12.14
N SER A 63 8.27 14.17 11.19
CA SER A 63 9.39 15.10 11.07
C SER A 63 9.08 16.35 10.26
N GLY A 64 7.87 16.49 9.71
CA GLY A 64 7.46 17.65 8.90
C GLY A 64 6.83 17.26 7.57
N CYS A 65 6.90 18.17 6.60
CA CYS A 65 6.30 17.98 5.28
C CYS A 65 7.07 16.93 4.47
N THR A 66 6.37 15.96 3.86
CA THR A 66 7.00 14.90 3.03
C THR A 66 7.89 15.49 1.94
N GLU A 67 7.49 16.61 1.33
CA GLU A 67 8.24 17.27 0.25
C GLU A 67 9.61 17.80 0.68
N THR A 68 9.76 18.06 1.98
CA THR A 68 10.99 18.58 2.57
C THR A 68 11.83 17.51 3.25
N VAL A 69 11.20 16.44 3.75
CA VAL A 69 11.89 15.37 4.50
C VAL A 69 12.37 14.26 3.57
N MET A 70 11.47 13.72 2.76
CA MET A 70 11.76 12.67 1.77
C MET A 70 10.75 12.81 0.64
N THR A 71 11.11 13.59 -0.37
CA THR A 71 10.22 13.96 -1.48
C THR A 71 9.72 12.71 -2.21
N LEU A 72 8.41 12.63 -2.43
CA LEU A 72 7.79 11.62 -3.27
C LEU A 72 7.65 12.16 -4.70
N GLU A 73 7.86 11.32 -5.71
CA GLU A 73 7.51 11.69 -7.09
C GLU A 73 6.00 11.93 -7.25
N ASP A 74 5.60 12.50 -8.38
CA ASP A 74 4.20 12.82 -8.66
C ASP A 74 3.33 11.54 -8.64
N LEU A 75 2.54 11.39 -7.58
CA LEU A 75 1.61 10.28 -7.38
C LEU A 75 0.32 10.59 -8.15
N LYS A 76 0.12 9.92 -9.29
CA LYS A 76 -1.05 10.08 -10.16
C LYS A 76 -2.19 9.14 -9.84
#